data_AF-A0A376E7A6-F1
#
_entry.id   AF-A0A376E7A6-F1
#
_cell.length_a   1.000
_cell.length_b   1.000
_cell.length_c   1.000
_cell.angle_alpha   90.00
_cell.angle_beta   90.00
_cell.angle_gamma   90.00
#
_symmetry.space_group_name_H-M   'P 1'
#
loop_
_entity.id
_entity.type
_entity.pdbx_description
1 polymer ?
#
loop_
_entity_poly.entity_id
_entity_poly.type
_entity_poly.pdbx_seq_one_letter_code
_entity_poly.pdbx_strand_id
1 'polypeptide(L)'
;MSAESGSSKFVEIENDTFRNSVGTMDETGKRKWVFPRKPKGKYTNYRNYASYLMLAIFFGLPFVKINGNPFLLINVIDRRFFILGQPFYLQDFFILALGAVTSVIFVMLFTVVFGRIFCGWLCPQTLFMEMVFRKIEYWIEGDRE
;
A
#
# COMPACT_ATOMS: atom_id res chain seq x y z
N MET A 1 24.02 -27.22 46.57
CA MET A 1 22.72 -26.67 47.01
C MET A 1 22.62 -25.13 46.99
N SER A 2 23.68 -24.35 46.68
CA SER A 2 23.65 -22.86 46.79
C SER A 2 23.83 -22.10 45.46
N ALA A 3 23.96 -22.81 44.33
CA ALA A 3 24.21 -22.18 43.01
C ALA A 3 22.93 -21.94 42.16
N GLU A 4 21.83 -22.66 42.41
CA GLU A 4 20.58 -22.53 41.62
C GLU A 4 19.75 -21.30 42.00
N SER A 5 19.82 -20.84 43.25
CA SER A 5 19.00 -19.70 43.74
C SER A 5 19.46 -18.33 43.20
N GLY A 6 20.70 -18.21 42.73
CA GLY A 6 21.23 -16.97 42.13
C GLY A 6 20.81 -16.78 40.68
N SER A 7 20.72 -17.88 39.92
CA SER A 7 20.30 -17.86 38.52
C SER A 7 18.81 -17.53 38.38
N SER A 8 17.95 -18.05 39.26
CA SER A 8 16.51 -17.74 39.23
C SER A 8 16.22 -16.26 39.47
N LYS A 9 16.90 -15.61 40.42
CA LYS A 9 16.74 -14.17 40.70
C LYS A 9 17.24 -13.28 39.56
N PHE A 10 18.35 -13.62 38.92
CA PHE A 10 18.85 -12.86 37.77
C PHE A 10 17.91 -12.95 36.57
N VAL A 11 17.37 -14.15 36.30
CA VAL A 11 16.38 -14.39 35.25
C VAL A 11 15.04 -13.71 35.56
N GLU A 12 14.63 -13.63 36.82
CA GLU A 12 13.40 -12.92 37.25
C GLU A 12 13.55 -11.40 37.07
N ILE A 13 14.70 -10.82 37.44
CA ILE A 13 15.01 -9.39 37.25
C ILE A 13 15.09 -9.04 35.75
N GLU A 14 15.67 -9.90 34.92
CA GLU A 14 15.74 -9.71 33.46
C GLU A 14 14.35 -9.80 32.80
N ASN A 15 13.52 -10.77 33.23
CA ASN A 15 12.14 -10.91 32.75
C ASN A 15 11.25 -9.73 33.16
N ASP A 16 11.41 -9.21 34.38
CA ASP A 16 10.66 -8.04 34.83
C ASP A 16 11.07 -6.77 34.07
N THR A 17 12.36 -6.59 33.78
CA THR A 17 12.84 -5.42 33.03
C THR A 17 12.41 -5.48 31.55
N PHE A 18 12.39 -6.67 30.95
CA PHE A 18 11.87 -6.88 29.59
C PHE A 18 10.36 -6.61 29.48
N ARG A 19 9.58 -6.94 30.51
CA ARG A 19 8.12 -6.70 30.51
C ARG A 19 7.73 -5.28 30.88
N ASN A 20 8.55 -4.59 31.67
CA ASN A 20 8.27 -3.24 32.17
C ASN A 20 8.87 -2.11 31.32
N SER A 21 9.69 -2.43 30.31
CA SER A 21 10.23 -1.43 29.38
C SER A 21 9.36 -1.33 28.12
N VAL A 22 8.79 -0.15 27.88
CA VAL A 22 8.12 0.16 26.61
C VAL A 22 9.21 0.53 25.60
N GLY A 23 9.31 -0.18 24.48
CA GLY A 23 10.36 0.01 23.46
C GLY A 23 10.44 1.39 22.81
N THR A 24 9.53 2.32 23.15
CA THR A 24 9.52 3.72 22.72
C THR A 24 9.84 4.71 23.85
N MET A 25 10.32 4.24 25.01
CA MET A 25 10.76 5.07 26.14
C MET A 25 12.23 4.80 26.47
N ASP A 26 12.98 5.87 26.77
CA ASP A 26 14.31 5.75 27.41
C ASP A 26 14.15 5.31 28.88
N GLU A 27 15.22 4.80 29.49
CA GLU A 27 15.26 4.40 30.92
C GLU A 27 14.87 5.54 31.88
N THR A 28 14.86 6.79 31.40
CA THR A 28 14.46 8.01 32.13
C THR A 28 12.98 8.38 31.97
N GLY A 29 12.18 7.56 31.27
CA GLY A 29 10.75 7.77 31.07
C GLY A 29 10.39 8.81 29.99
N LYS A 30 11.38 9.29 29.22
CA LYS A 30 11.13 10.20 28.09
C LYS A 30 10.81 9.41 26.81
N ARG A 31 9.83 9.92 26.04
CA ARG A 31 9.41 9.32 24.75
C ARG A 31 10.50 9.49 23.70
N LYS A 32 11.03 8.36 23.21
CA LYS A 32 11.95 8.31 22.09
C LYS A 32 11.14 8.26 20.79
N TRP A 33 11.23 9.32 19.99
CA TRP A 33 10.57 9.37 18.69
C TRP A 33 11.32 8.48 17.70
N VAL A 34 10.64 7.42 17.24
CA VAL A 34 11.18 6.48 16.25
C VAL A 34 10.78 6.98 14.87
N PHE A 35 11.76 7.37 14.06
CA PHE A 35 11.55 7.76 12.68
C PHE A 35 11.98 6.64 11.73
N PRO A 36 11.18 6.34 10.68
CA PRO A 36 11.52 5.34 9.69
C PRO A 36 12.73 5.80 8.85
N ARG A 37 13.84 5.06 8.94
CA ARG A 37 15.03 5.29 8.10
C ARG A 37 14.73 4.99 6.63
N LYS A 38 15.26 5.80 5.71
CA LYS A 38 15.09 5.64 4.26
C LYS A 38 15.74 4.33 3.79
N PRO A 39 14.98 3.36 3.25
CA PRO A 39 15.55 2.12 2.76
C PRO A 39 16.39 2.39 1.50
N LYS A 40 17.67 1.99 1.52
CA LYS A 40 18.61 2.11 0.39
C LYS A 40 18.98 0.71 -0.13
N GLY A 41 18.80 0.46 -1.43
CA GLY A 41 19.16 -0.82 -2.05
C GLY A 41 18.70 -1.01 -3.50
N LYS A 42 19.30 -1.97 -4.22
CA LYS A 42 18.97 -2.28 -5.63
C LYS A 42 17.53 -2.80 -5.80
N TYR A 43 17.07 -3.67 -4.91
CA TYR A 43 15.71 -4.22 -4.94
C TYR A 43 14.63 -3.17 -4.64
N THR A 44 14.94 -2.18 -3.80
CA THR A 44 14.07 -1.03 -3.52
C THR A 44 13.90 -0.17 -4.77
N ASN A 45 14.96 0.03 -5.56
CA ASN A 45 14.88 0.80 -6.81
C ASN A 45 14.07 0.08 -7.90
N TYR A 46 14.18 -1.25 -8.03
CA TYR A 46 13.37 -2.00 -8.99
C TYR A 46 11.87 -1.93 -8.64
N ARG A 47 11.54 -2.03 -7.34
CA ARG A 47 10.17 -1.83 -6.86
C ARG A 47 9.67 -0.41 -7.16
N ASN A 48 10.50 0.60 -6.91
CA ASN A 48 10.17 1.99 -7.21
C ASN A 48 9.90 2.22 -8.71
N TYR A 49 10.64 1.56 -9.60
CA TYR A 49 10.41 1.68 -11.05
C TYR A 49 9.08 1.05 -11.48
N ALA A 50 8.78 -0.16 -11.00
CA ALA A 50 7.48 -0.81 -11.22
C ALA A 50 6.32 0.06 -10.71
N SER A 51 6.51 0.70 -9.57
CA SER A 51 5.57 1.65 -8.99
C SER A 51 5.32 2.88 -9.88
N TYR A 52 6.38 3.49 -10.43
CA TYR A 52 6.24 4.62 -11.36
C TYR A 52 5.48 4.24 -12.62
N LEU A 53 5.76 3.06 -13.19
CA LEU A 53 5.07 2.56 -14.36
C LEU A 53 3.57 2.39 -14.09
N MET A 54 3.22 1.74 -12.98
CA MET A 54 1.83 1.52 -12.56
C MET A 54 1.08 2.83 -12.33
N LEU A 55 1.73 3.82 -11.71
CA LEU A 55 1.18 5.14 -11.45
C LEU A 55 0.93 5.92 -12.76
N ALA A 56 1.91 5.90 -13.68
CA ALA A 56 1.79 6.53 -14.98
C ALA A 56 0.64 5.91 -15.80
N ILE A 57 0.47 4.59 -15.73
CA ILE A 57 -0.66 3.90 -16.35
C ILE A 57 -1.98 4.34 -15.70
N PHE A 58 -2.06 4.39 -14.37
CA PHE A 58 -3.28 4.79 -13.67
C PHE A 58 -3.71 6.23 -13.99
N PHE A 59 -2.76 7.16 -14.02
CA PHE A 59 -3.04 8.55 -14.41
C PHE A 59 -3.22 8.71 -15.92
N GLY A 60 -2.60 7.87 -16.74
CA GLY A 60 -2.76 7.89 -18.19
C GLY A 60 -4.11 7.35 -18.65
N LEU A 61 -4.61 6.28 -18.02
CA LEU A 61 -5.88 5.62 -18.35
C LEU A 61 -7.07 6.58 -18.55
N PRO A 62 -7.36 7.53 -17.64
CA PRO A 62 -8.50 8.44 -17.81
C PRO A 62 -8.33 9.42 -18.98
N PHE A 63 -7.11 9.69 -19.44
CA PHE A 63 -6.84 10.56 -20.60
C PHE A 63 -6.86 9.79 -21.93
N VAL A 64 -6.82 8.46 -21.92
CA VAL A 64 -6.90 7.64 -23.13
C VAL A 64 -8.34 7.66 -23.65
N LYS A 65 -8.59 8.47 -24.68
CA LYS A 65 -9.87 8.49 -25.39
C LYS A 65 -9.86 7.44 -26.49
N ILE A 66 -10.83 6.52 -26.48
CA ILE A 66 -11.05 5.55 -27.56
C ILE A 66 -12.33 5.95 -28.30
N ASN A 67 -12.26 6.09 -29.63
CA ASN A 67 -13.41 6.40 -30.49
C ASN A 67 -14.18 7.68 -30.13
N GLY A 68 -13.49 8.76 -29.75
CA GLY A 68 -14.12 10.07 -29.51
C GLY A 68 -14.87 10.21 -28.17
N ASN A 69 -15.06 9.13 -27.41
CA ASN A 69 -15.65 9.15 -26.07
C ASN A 69 -14.55 8.98 -24.99
N PRO A 70 -14.58 9.76 -23.89
CA PRO A 70 -13.65 9.55 -22.78
C PRO A 70 -13.86 8.19 -22.13
N PHE A 71 -12.76 7.56 -21.70
CA PHE A 71 -12.73 6.22 -21.09
C PHE A 71 -13.69 6.08 -19.89
N LEU A 72 -13.95 7.20 -19.21
CA LEU A 72 -14.83 7.29 -18.06
C LEU A 72 -15.54 8.66 -18.10
N LEU A 73 -16.69 8.75 -18.77
CA LEU A 73 -17.52 9.95 -18.81
C LEU A 73 -18.85 9.65 -18.12
N ILE A 74 -19.04 10.24 -16.94
CA ILE A 74 -20.28 10.16 -16.16
C ILE A 74 -21.05 11.45 -16.44
N ASN A 75 -21.86 11.45 -17.50
CA ASN A 75 -22.72 12.58 -17.82
C ASN A 75 -24.14 12.30 -17.31
N VAL A 76 -24.41 12.83 -16.12
CA VAL A 76 -25.67 12.63 -15.38
C VAL A 76 -26.85 13.33 -16.06
N ILE A 77 -26.59 14.43 -16.77
CA ILE A 77 -27.62 15.21 -17.49
C ILE A 77 -28.15 14.41 -18.69
N ASP A 78 -27.26 13.85 -19.51
CA ASP A 78 -27.63 13.11 -20.73
C ASP A 78 -27.95 11.62 -20.48
N ARG A 79 -27.86 11.14 -19.22
CA ARG A 79 -28.01 9.72 -18.84
C ARG A 79 -27.14 8.77 -19.69
N ARG A 80 -25.96 9.24 -20.10
CA ARG A 80 -24.97 8.44 -20.82
C ARG A 80 -23.77 8.24 -19.91
N PHE A 81 -23.61 7.01 -19.45
CA PHE A 81 -22.46 6.59 -18.67
C PHE A 81 -21.52 5.84 -19.61
N PHE A 82 -20.34 6.38 -19.89
CA PHE A 82 -19.33 5.65 -20.64
C PHE A 82 -18.35 5.04 -19.64
N ILE A 83 -18.28 3.71 -19.60
CA ILE A 83 -17.26 2.95 -18.85
C ILE A 83 -16.50 2.14 -19.88
N LEU A 84 -15.18 2.32 -19.94
CA LEU A 84 -14.30 1.64 -20.91
C LEU A 84 -14.66 1.91 -22.38
N GLY A 85 -15.21 3.09 -22.69
CA GLY A 85 -15.59 3.46 -24.06
C GLY A 85 -16.85 2.76 -24.60
N GLN A 86 -17.56 1.98 -23.78
CA GLN A 86 -18.89 1.44 -24.11
C GLN A 86 -20.00 2.31 -23.49
N PRO A 87 -21.08 2.60 -24.24
CA PRO A 87 -22.24 3.31 -23.69
C PRO A 87 -23.02 2.38 -22.76
N PHE A 88 -23.16 2.76 -21.48
CA PHE A 88 -23.98 2.06 -20.50
C PHE A 88 -25.34 2.72 -20.34
N TYR A 89 -26.39 1.93 -20.58
CA TYR A 89 -27.78 2.25 -20.32
C TYR A 89 -28.33 1.41 -19.16
N LEU A 90 -29.33 1.92 -18.44
CA LEU A 90 -29.96 1.24 -17.29
C LEU A 90 -30.59 -0.12 -17.67
N GLN A 91 -30.91 -0.33 -18.94
CA GLN A 91 -31.48 -1.57 -19.48
C GLN A 91 -30.44 -2.70 -19.61
N ASP A 92 -29.15 -2.36 -19.69
CA ASP A 92 -28.04 -3.31 -19.89
C ASP A 92 -27.32 -3.67 -18.58
N PHE A 93 -27.97 -3.44 -17.43
CA PHE A 93 -27.37 -3.67 -16.10
C PHE A 93 -26.87 -5.10 -15.90
N PHE A 94 -27.51 -6.09 -16.52
CA PHE A 94 -27.11 -7.50 -16.43
C PHE A 94 -25.70 -7.74 -17.01
N ILE A 95 -25.37 -7.11 -18.14
CA ILE A 95 -24.06 -7.22 -18.78
C ILE A 95 -22.99 -6.55 -17.91
N LEU A 96 -23.33 -5.42 -17.30
CA LEU A 96 -22.45 -4.70 -16.35
C LEU A 96 -22.19 -5.54 -15.10
N ALA A 97 -23.23 -6.13 -14.51
CA ALA A 97 -23.11 -6.98 -13.33
C ALA A 97 -22.25 -8.22 -13.60
N LEU A 98 -22.46 -8.90 -14.72
CA LEU A 98 -21.64 -10.05 -15.14
C LEU A 98 -20.18 -9.66 -15.39
N GLY A 99 -19.94 -8.52 -16.05
CA GLY A 99 -18.59 -7.99 -16.25
C GLY A 99 -17.90 -7.65 -14.93
N ALA A 100 -18.60 -6.99 -14.01
CA ALA A 100 -18.09 -6.65 -12.69
C ALA A 100 -17.74 -7.90 -11.89
N VAL A 101 -18.65 -8.88 -11.79
CA VAL A 101 -18.43 -10.14 -11.08
C VAL A 101 -17.25 -10.91 -11.68
N THR A 102 -17.19 -11.02 -13.01
CA THR A 102 -16.08 -11.70 -13.70
C THR A 102 -14.75 -11.01 -13.45
N SER A 103 -14.71 -9.67 -13.49
CA SER A 103 -13.50 -8.90 -13.23
C SER A 103 -13.00 -9.07 -11.79
N VAL A 104 -13.92 -9.08 -10.81
CA VAL A 104 -13.58 -9.27 -9.39
C VAL A 104 -13.03 -10.67 -9.16
N ILE A 105 -13.68 -11.71 -9.71
CA ILE A 105 -13.20 -13.08 -9.60
C ILE A 105 -11.84 -13.24 -10.28
N PHE A 106 -11.65 -12.66 -11.45
CA PHE A 106 -10.37 -12.70 -12.17
C PHE A 106 -9.25 -12.07 -11.33
N VAL A 107 -9.48 -10.88 -10.77
CA VAL A 107 -8.50 -10.20 -9.91
C VAL A 107 -8.25 -11.00 -8.63
N MET A 108 -9.29 -11.57 -7.99
CA MET A 108 -9.12 -12.43 -6.82
C MET A 108 -8.26 -13.67 -7.13
N LEU A 109 -8.53 -14.38 -8.22
CA LEU A 109 -7.74 -15.55 -8.59
C LEU A 109 -6.28 -15.16 -8.88
N PHE A 110 -6.08 -14.05 -9.58
CA PHE A 110 -4.75 -13.52 -9.84
C PHE A 110 -4.01 -13.15 -8.55
N THR A 111 -4.68 -12.54 -7.57
CA THR A 111 -4.07 -12.18 -6.28
C THR A 111 -3.81 -13.38 -5.38
N VAL A 112 -4.60 -14.46 -5.46
CA VAL A 112 -4.29 -15.70 -4.71
C VAL A 112 -3.02 -16.36 -5.26
N VAL A 113 -2.83 -16.40 -6.58
CA VAL A 113 -1.65 -17.01 -7.21
C VAL A 113 -0.40 -16.15 -7.03
N PHE A 114 -0.50 -14.83 -7.21
CA PHE A 114 0.65 -13.91 -7.19
C PHE A 114 0.68 -12.98 -5.96
N GLY A 115 0.01 -13.34 -4.87
CA GLY A 115 -0.30 -12.43 -3.76
C GLY A 115 0.90 -11.74 -3.12
N ARG A 116 2.04 -12.41 -2.98
CA ARG A 116 3.26 -11.79 -2.42
C ARG A 116 3.85 -10.73 -3.35
N ILE A 117 3.82 -10.98 -4.65
CA ILE A 117 4.30 -10.03 -5.66
C ILE A 117 3.29 -8.89 -5.77
N PHE A 118 2.01 -9.19 -5.87
CA PHE A 118 0.97 -8.18 -6.03
C PHE A 118 0.82 -7.29 -4.79
N CYS A 119 0.67 -7.86 -3.60
CA CYS A 119 0.53 -7.09 -2.36
C CYS A 119 1.81 -6.33 -1.99
N GLY A 120 2.99 -6.81 -2.40
CA GLY A 120 4.27 -6.13 -2.12
C GLY A 120 4.72 -5.11 -3.17
N TRP A 121 4.28 -5.25 -4.43
CA TRP A 121 4.78 -4.48 -5.57
C TRP A 121 3.71 -3.71 -6.34
N LEU A 122 2.47 -4.22 -6.40
CA LEU A 122 1.40 -3.68 -7.24
C LEU A 122 0.23 -3.06 -6.44
N CYS A 123 0.18 -3.25 -5.11
CA CYS A 123 -0.92 -2.76 -4.27
C CYS A 123 -1.06 -1.24 -4.39
N PRO A 124 -2.13 -0.70 -5.03
CA PRO A 124 -2.21 0.72 -5.36
C PRO A 124 -2.16 1.60 -4.10
N GLN A 125 -2.81 1.18 -3.01
CA GLN A 125 -2.87 1.92 -1.75
C GLN A 125 -1.49 2.09 -1.10
N THR A 126 -0.70 1.01 -1.03
CA THR A 126 0.65 1.05 -0.45
C THR A 126 1.61 1.84 -1.34
N LEU A 127 1.45 1.70 -2.65
CA LEU A 127 2.32 2.26 -3.67
C LEU A 127 2.21 3.80 -3.71
N PHE A 128 1.00 4.36 -3.57
CA PHE A 128 0.78 5.80 -3.39
C PHE A 128 1.45 6.34 -2.12
N MET A 129 1.23 5.71 -0.97
CA MET A 129 1.81 6.16 0.30
C MET A 129 3.35 6.08 0.29
N GLU A 130 3.91 5.01 -0.25
CA GLU A 130 5.36 4.81 -0.22
C GLU A 130 6.11 5.68 -1.24
N MET A 131 5.54 5.93 -2.42
CA MET A 131 6.22 6.65 -3.51
C MET A 131 5.91 8.14 -3.59
N VAL A 132 4.68 8.53 -3.28
CA VAL A 132 4.25 9.94 -3.31
C VAL A 132 4.55 10.56 -1.96
N PHE A 133 3.90 10.07 -0.90
CA PHE A 133 3.99 10.70 0.42
C PHE A 133 5.40 10.67 0.98
N ARG A 134 6.05 9.50 1.05
CA ARG A 134 7.37 9.37 1.66
C ARG A 134 8.49 10.09 0.88
N LYS A 135 8.36 10.19 -0.45
CA LYS A 135 9.36 10.88 -1.29
C LYS A 135 9.19 12.39 -1.27
N ILE A 136 7.94 12.86 -1.18
CA ILE A 136 7.61 14.26 -0.91
C ILE A 136 8.07 14.66 0.49
N GLU A 137 7.86 13.80 1.49
CA GLU A 137 8.35 13.99 2.86
C GLU A 137 9.88 14.14 2.88
N TYR A 138 10.64 13.26 2.21
CA TYR A 138 12.09 13.44 2.09
C TYR A 138 12.51 14.69 1.31
N TRP A 139 11.67 15.17 0.39
CA TRP A 139 11.93 16.39 -0.38
C TRP A 139 11.68 17.66 0.45
N ILE A 140 10.66 17.64 1.32
CA ILE A 140 10.22 18.79 2.14
C ILE A 140 10.97 18.85 3.47
N GLU A 141 11.09 17.72 4.16
CA GLU A 141 11.64 17.64 5.52
C GLU A 141 13.17 17.52 5.53
N GLY A 142 13.80 17.21 4.38
CA GLY A 142 15.23 16.94 4.27
C GLY A 142 15.61 15.62 4.96
N ASP A 143 16.80 15.08 4.65
CA ASP A 143 17.31 13.88 5.31
C ASP A 143 17.55 14.22 6.80
N ARG A 144 16.55 13.97 7.66
CA ARG A 144 16.67 14.10 9.12
C ARG A 144 17.58 12.97 9.60
N GLU A 145 18.86 13.30 9.71
CA GLU A 145 19.84 12.55 10.50
C GLU A 145 19.80 12.93 11.97
#